data_AF-A0A7J2YMH5-F1
#
_entry.id   AF-A0A7J2YMH5-F1
#
_cell.length_a   1.000
_cell.length_b   1.000
_cell.length_c   1.000
_cell.angle_alpha   90.00
_cell.angle_beta   90.00
_cell.angle_gamma   90.00
#
_symmetry.space_group_name_H-M   'P 1'
#
loop_
_entity.id
_entity.type
_entity.pdbx_description
1 polymer ?
#
loop_
_entity_poly.entity_id
_entity_poly.type
_entity_poly.pdbx_seq_one_letter_code
_entity_poly.pdbx_strand_id
1 'polypeptide(L)'
;MRVYFAPCGIGLGHVGRCVPIAKRILKKKAELMFSTYREGIRYVEREGFPLIKAPPIGFQVKPDGTVDFRQTAVNPGPFIASLTLLNQINAEIQAIESFKPDVVVSDSRISPLLAARILGIPRICILNQFQVIIPRKKRFLRLAKFADSVTLTIIGKMWTSGNTVLIPDFPSPYTICTGNLKIPKSYRKNVRLIGPILPVQPDELPTEEELREKLRLPADKPVIFAPISGPIRERAFLTGILRKILLEFPEDYEVVM
;
A
#
# COMPACT_ATOMS: atom_id res chain seq x y z
N MET A 1 -14.88 12.24 -16.56
CA MET A 1 -13.62 11.49 -16.38
C MET A 1 -13.90 10.28 -15.52
N ARG A 2 -13.42 9.09 -15.91
CA ARG A 2 -13.61 7.81 -15.24
C ARG A 2 -12.25 7.30 -14.77
N VAL A 3 -12.10 7.06 -13.46
CA VAL A 3 -10.82 6.68 -12.86
C VAL A 3 -10.94 5.33 -12.19
N TYR A 4 -10.06 4.40 -12.59
CA TYR A 4 -10.00 3.06 -12.02
C TYR A 4 -8.86 2.97 -11.01
N PHE A 5 -9.20 2.83 -9.72
CA PHE A 5 -8.25 2.72 -8.63
C PHE A 5 -7.98 1.27 -8.28
N ALA A 6 -6.74 0.82 -8.37
CA ALA A 6 -6.36 -0.55 -8.09
C ALA A 6 -5.31 -0.66 -6.97
N PRO A 7 -5.66 -0.41 -5.69
CA PRO A 7 -4.71 -0.53 -4.61
C PRO A 7 -4.43 -1.98 -4.19
N CYS A 8 -3.19 -2.22 -3.77
CA CYS A 8 -2.80 -3.46 -3.09
C CYS A 8 -3.69 -3.69 -1.87
N GLY A 9 -4.25 -4.89 -1.76
CA GLY A 9 -5.21 -5.25 -0.71
C GLY A 9 -4.58 -5.72 0.60
N ILE A 10 -3.24 -5.76 0.69
CA ILE A 10 -2.51 -6.26 1.86
C ILE A 10 -2.34 -5.13 2.87
N GLY A 11 -2.92 -5.28 4.05
CA GLY A 11 -2.98 -4.20 5.03
C GLY A 11 -3.82 -3.00 4.55
N LEU A 12 -3.86 -1.94 5.36
CA LEU A 12 -4.71 -0.77 5.08
C LEU A 12 -3.95 0.43 4.51
N GLY A 13 -2.61 0.42 4.51
CA GLY A 13 -1.82 1.57 4.07
C GLY A 13 -2.01 1.93 2.59
N HIS A 14 -2.13 0.93 1.73
CA HIS A 14 -2.30 1.12 0.28
C HIS A 14 -3.67 1.71 -0.08
N VAL A 15 -4.75 1.11 0.41
CA VAL A 15 -6.10 1.64 0.21
C VAL A 15 -6.29 2.99 0.93
N GLY A 16 -5.75 3.12 2.14
CA GLY A 16 -5.88 4.30 2.99
C GLY A 16 -5.25 5.55 2.40
N ARG A 17 -4.19 5.41 1.58
CA ARG A 17 -3.61 6.55 0.84
C ARG A 17 -4.29 6.83 -0.50
N CYS A 18 -4.95 5.84 -1.11
CA CYS A 18 -5.72 6.05 -2.35
C CYS A 18 -7.07 6.74 -2.10
N VAL A 19 -7.72 6.47 -0.97
CA VAL A 19 -9.05 7.00 -0.66
C VAL A 19 -9.09 8.53 -0.56
N PRO A 20 -8.16 9.24 0.12
CA PRO A 20 -8.12 10.70 0.12
C PRO A 20 -8.02 11.29 -1.29
N ILE A 21 -7.20 10.68 -2.16
CA ILE A 21 -7.08 11.08 -3.57
C ILE A 21 -8.41 10.88 -4.30
N ALA A 22 -9.03 9.71 -4.14
CA ALA A 22 -10.31 9.38 -4.74
C ALA A 22 -11.42 10.34 -4.31
N LYS A 23 -11.54 10.65 -3.00
CA LYS A 23 -12.48 11.66 -2.49
C LYS A 23 -12.26 13.03 -3.14
N ARG A 24 -11.01 13.46 -3.32
CA ARG A 24 -10.71 14.75 -3.95
C ARG A 24 -11.06 14.77 -5.45
N ILE A 25 -10.87 13.65 -6.15
CA ILE A 25 -11.24 13.49 -7.56
C ILE A 25 -12.76 13.41 -7.73
N LEU A 26 -13.47 12.74 -6.82
CA LEU A 26 -14.94 12.67 -6.82
C LEU A 26 -15.57 14.07 -6.73
N LYS A 27 -15.00 14.97 -5.92
CA LYS A 27 -15.41 16.39 -5.85
C LYS A 27 -15.32 17.12 -7.21
N LYS A 28 -14.55 16.59 -8.16
CA LYS A 28 -14.45 17.10 -9.54
C LYS A 28 -15.42 16.41 -10.52
N LYS A 29 -16.49 15.77 -10.01
CA LYS A 29 -17.52 15.06 -10.78
C LYS A 29 -16.96 13.93 -11.66
N ALA A 30 -15.93 13.24 -11.18
CA ALA A 30 -15.39 12.06 -11.82
C ALA A 30 -16.12 10.79 -11.35
N GLU A 31 -16.24 9.80 -12.22
CA GLU A 31 -16.71 8.46 -11.87
C GLU A 31 -15.54 7.61 -11.41
N LEU A 32 -15.75 6.82 -10.36
CA LEU A 32 -14.70 6.03 -9.73
C LEU A 32 -15.10 4.57 -9.66
N MET A 33 -14.14 3.69 -9.91
CA MET A 33 -14.24 2.26 -9.63
C MET A 33 -12.98 1.81 -8.91
N PHE A 34 -13.15 1.12 -7.78
CA PHE A 34 -12.04 0.46 -7.11
C PHE A 34 -11.92 -1.00 -7.55
N SER A 35 -10.69 -1.50 -7.55
CA SER A 35 -10.35 -2.91 -7.60
C SER A 35 -9.33 -3.24 -6.53
N THR A 36 -9.72 -4.12 -5.61
CA THR A 36 -8.80 -4.58 -4.56
C THR A 36 -9.21 -5.94 -4.04
N TYR A 37 -8.44 -6.46 -3.08
CA TYR A 37 -8.62 -7.78 -2.50
C TYR A 37 -8.37 -7.76 -0.98
N ARG A 38 -8.67 -8.86 -0.29
CA ARG A 38 -8.40 -9.05 1.15
C ARG A 38 -8.88 -7.87 2.02
N GLU A 39 -8.04 -7.32 2.90
CA GLU A 39 -8.41 -6.25 3.84
C GLU A 39 -8.87 -4.96 3.14
N GLY A 40 -8.36 -4.71 1.93
CA GLY A 40 -8.76 -3.55 1.13
C GLY A 40 -10.26 -3.52 0.79
N ILE A 41 -10.89 -4.68 0.59
CA ILE A 41 -12.32 -4.79 0.21
C ILE A 41 -13.20 -4.08 1.25
N ARG A 42 -13.07 -4.50 2.51
CA ARG A 42 -13.88 -3.96 3.61
C ARG A 42 -13.64 -2.47 3.83
N TYR A 43 -12.41 -1.99 3.58
CA TYR A 43 -12.10 -0.58 3.71
C TYR A 43 -12.81 0.24 2.63
N VAL A 44 -12.73 -0.17 1.36
CA VAL A 44 -13.40 0.51 0.24
C VAL A 44 -14.93 0.50 0.41
N GLU A 45 -15.51 -0.64 0.81
CA GLU A 45 -16.96 -0.77 1.05
C GLU A 45 -17.42 0.19 2.16
N ARG A 46 -16.67 0.32 3.26
CA ARG A 46 -16.96 1.26 4.36
C ARG A 46 -16.89 2.73 3.94
N GLU A 47 -15.98 3.04 3.01
CA GLU A 47 -15.83 4.38 2.45
C GLU A 47 -16.90 4.70 1.39
N GLY A 48 -17.77 3.73 1.06
CA GLY A 48 -18.91 3.91 0.16
C GLY A 48 -18.56 3.98 -1.33
N PHE A 49 -17.39 3.47 -1.72
CA PHE A 49 -16.96 3.49 -3.13
C PHE A 49 -17.39 2.23 -3.90
N PRO A 50 -17.73 2.35 -5.21
CA PRO A 50 -17.92 1.19 -6.09
C PRO A 50 -16.67 0.32 -6.14
N LEU A 51 -16.86 -1.00 -6.07
CA LEU A 51 -15.76 -1.97 -5.94
C LEU A 51 -15.98 -3.22 -6.79
N ILE A 52 -14.93 -3.60 -7.52
CA ILE A 52 -14.75 -4.93 -8.12
C ILE A 52 -13.75 -5.72 -7.28
N LYS A 53 -14.11 -6.94 -6.88
CA LYS A 53 -13.24 -7.80 -6.06
C LYS A 53 -12.24 -8.51 -6.97
N ALA A 54 -10.96 -8.16 -6.86
CA ALA A 54 -9.90 -8.78 -7.64
C ALA A 54 -9.45 -10.13 -7.03
N PRO A 55 -8.91 -11.06 -7.83
CA PRO A 55 -8.29 -12.27 -7.31
C PRO A 55 -7.19 -11.93 -6.29
N PRO A 56 -7.18 -12.52 -5.09
CA PRO A 56 -6.23 -12.13 -4.05
C PRO A 56 -4.81 -12.61 -4.34
N ILE A 57 -3.83 -11.78 -3.96
CA ILE A 57 -2.43 -12.20 -3.77
C ILE A 57 -2.07 -11.99 -2.30
N GLY A 58 -1.30 -12.91 -1.74
CA GLY A 58 -0.81 -12.83 -0.37
C GLY A 58 0.56 -13.46 -0.22
N PHE A 59 1.21 -13.13 0.90
CA PHE A 59 2.43 -13.79 1.38
C PHE A 59 2.05 -14.71 2.55
N GLN A 60 2.77 -15.82 2.71
CA GLN A 60 2.61 -16.70 3.85
C GLN A 60 3.20 -16.03 5.09
N VAL A 61 2.49 -16.11 6.20
CA VAL A 61 2.90 -15.53 7.50
C VAL A 61 3.02 -16.69 8.48
N LYS A 62 4.16 -16.76 9.16
CA LYS A 62 4.43 -17.77 10.20
C LYS A 62 3.52 -17.56 11.42
N PRO A 63 3.40 -18.56 12.32
CA PRO A 63 2.65 -18.41 13.56
C PRO A 63 3.11 -17.23 14.44
N ASP A 64 4.38 -16.84 14.33
CA ASP A 64 4.98 -15.69 15.05
C ASP A 64 4.73 -14.33 14.37
N GLY A 65 3.92 -14.28 13.31
CA GLY A 65 3.65 -13.04 12.58
C GLY A 65 4.79 -12.62 11.63
N THR A 66 5.89 -13.35 11.54
CA THR A 66 6.94 -13.00 10.56
C THR A 66 6.51 -13.40 9.15
N VAL A 67 6.76 -12.52 8.17
CA VAL A 67 6.58 -12.85 6.75
C VAL A 67 7.53 -13.99 6.38
N ASP A 68 6.97 -15.12 5.96
CA ASP A 68 7.76 -16.23 5.47
C ASP A 68 8.09 -16.04 4.00
N PHE A 69 9.14 -15.28 3.72
CA PHE A 69 9.63 -15.10 2.35
C PHE A 69 10.05 -16.43 1.70
N ARG A 70 10.47 -17.44 2.49
CA ARG A 70 10.90 -18.75 1.98
C ARG A 70 9.69 -19.59 1.57
N GLN A 71 8.69 -19.72 2.45
CA GLN A 71 7.44 -20.39 2.08
C GLN A 71 6.68 -19.61 1.01
N THR A 72 6.72 -18.28 0.99
CA THR A 72 6.05 -17.51 -0.07
C THR A 72 6.70 -17.71 -1.43
N ALA A 73 8.02 -17.84 -1.50
CA ALA A 73 8.73 -18.14 -2.75
C ALA A 73 8.54 -19.61 -3.20
N VAL A 74 8.36 -20.54 -2.26
CA VAL A 74 8.23 -21.98 -2.53
C VAL A 74 6.78 -22.43 -2.69
N ASN A 75 5.83 -21.75 -2.06
CA ASN A 75 4.41 -22.07 -2.03
C ASN A 75 3.59 -20.77 -2.20
N PRO A 76 3.06 -20.51 -3.40
CA PRO A 76 2.65 -21.56 -4.34
C PRO A 76 3.71 -21.90 -5.42
N GLY A 77 4.92 -21.35 -5.31
CA GLY A 77 6.02 -21.59 -6.25
C GLY A 77 5.93 -20.70 -7.50
N PRO A 78 7.01 -20.59 -8.30
CA PRO A 78 7.08 -19.65 -9.42
C PRO A 78 6.00 -19.90 -10.49
N PHE A 79 5.62 -21.17 -10.70
CA PHE A 79 4.60 -21.54 -11.68
C PHE A 79 3.19 -21.09 -11.26
N ILE A 80 2.76 -21.38 -10.03
CA ILE A 80 1.44 -20.95 -9.55
C ILE A 80 1.39 -19.44 -9.29
N ALA A 81 2.51 -18.82 -8.90
CA ALA A 81 2.62 -17.37 -8.83
C ALA A 81 2.39 -16.71 -10.20
N SER A 82 2.93 -17.31 -11.28
CA SER A 82 2.68 -16.84 -12.64
C SER A 82 1.23 -17.05 -13.08
N LEU A 83 0.60 -18.19 -12.77
CA LEU A 83 -0.83 -18.43 -13.03
C LEU A 83 -1.73 -17.45 -12.27
N THR A 84 -1.40 -17.16 -11.01
CA THR A 84 -2.14 -16.19 -10.19
C THR A 84 -2.03 -14.78 -10.77
N LEU A 85 -0.84 -14.40 -11.25
CA LEU A 85 -0.63 -13.12 -11.93
C LEU A 85 -1.44 -13.04 -13.24
N LEU A 86 -1.44 -14.09 -14.05
CA LEU A 86 -2.23 -14.15 -15.29
C LEU A 86 -3.73 -14.04 -14.99
N ASN A 87 -4.22 -14.76 -13.99
CA ASN A 87 -5.61 -14.66 -13.53
C ASN A 87 -5.96 -13.25 -13.07
N GLN A 88 -5.07 -12.58 -12.33
CA GLN A 88 -5.25 -11.18 -11.99
C GLN A 88 -5.28 -10.29 -13.22
N ILE A 89 -4.36 -10.43 -14.16
CA ILE A 89 -4.33 -9.62 -15.39
C ILE A 89 -5.64 -9.81 -16.17
N ASN A 90 -6.12 -11.03 -16.33
CA ASN A 90 -7.38 -11.31 -17.02
C ASN A 90 -8.59 -10.67 -16.32
N ALA A 91 -8.67 -10.79 -15.00
CA ALA A 91 -9.73 -10.15 -14.21
C ALA A 91 -9.67 -8.61 -14.31
N GLU A 92 -8.46 -8.04 -14.30
CA GLU A 92 -8.26 -6.60 -14.46
C GLU A 92 -8.63 -6.14 -15.89
N ILE A 93 -8.32 -6.91 -16.93
CA ILE A 93 -8.75 -6.62 -18.31
C ILE A 93 -10.27 -6.56 -18.37
N GLN A 94 -10.97 -7.59 -17.89
CA GLN A 94 -12.44 -7.63 -17.89
C GLN A 94 -13.06 -6.45 -17.11
N ALA A 95 -12.49 -6.13 -15.94
CA ALA A 95 -12.95 -5.02 -15.12
C ALA A 95 -12.73 -3.66 -15.80
N ILE A 96 -11.57 -3.47 -16.43
CA ILE A 96 -11.22 -2.25 -17.15
C ILE A 96 -12.06 -2.10 -18.42
N GLU A 97 -12.30 -3.17 -19.18
CA GLU A 97 -13.16 -3.13 -20.38
C GLU A 97 -14.61 -2.85 -20.04
N SER A 98 -15.11 -3.39 -18.92
CA SER A 98 -16.46 -3.12 -18.43
C SER A 98 -16.58 -1.67 -17.94
N PHE A 99 -15.63 -1.20 -17.14
CA PHE A 99 -15.65 0.15 -16.58
C PHE A 99 -15.11 1.23 -17.54
N LYS A 100 -14.46 0.90 -18.66
CA LYS A 100 -13.86 1.84 -19.65
C LYS A 100 -13.31 3.14 -19.02
N PRO A 101 -12.28 3.06 -18.14
CA PRO A 101 -11.69 4.23 -17.51
C PRO A 101 -10.87 5.06 -18.49
N ASP A 102 -10.79 6.37 -18.24
CA ASP A 102 -9.87 7.27 -18.92
C ASP A 102 -8.42 7.11 -18.41
N VAL A 103 -8.27 6.65 -17.16
CA VAL A 103 -6.98 6.43 -16.51
C VAL A 103 -7.07 5.35 -15.43
N VAL A 104 -6.03 4.51 -15.37
CA VAL A 104 -5.84 3.50 -14.32
C VAL A 104 -4.81 4.00 -13.32
N VAL A 105 -5.18 4.04 -12.04
CA VAL A 105 -4.31 4.38 -10.91
C VAL A 105 -4.04 3.11 -10.10
N SER A 106 -2.87 2.50 -10.31
CA SER A 106 -2.47 1.31 -9.58
C SER A 106 -1.56 1.68 -8.41
N ASP A 107 -1.80 1.10 -7.25
CA ASP A 107 -0.94 1.27 -6.09
C ASP A 107 -0.24 -0.05 -5.75
N SER A 108 1.08 -0.07 -5.99
CA SER A 108 1.99 -1.23 -5.84
C SER A 108 1.59 -2.52 -6.59
N ARG A 109 0.45 -2.58 -7.28
CA ARG A 109 0.00 -3.74 -8.06
C ARG A 109 0.47 -3.67 -9.52
N ILE A 110 1.03 -4.77 -10.01
CA ILE A 110 1.53 -4.87 -11.38
C ILE A 110 0.43 -5.26 -12.37
N SER A 111 -0.50 -6.12 -11.95
CA SER A 111 -1.60 -6.62 -12.81
C SER A 111 -2.45 -5.52 -13.45
N PRO A 112 -2.91 -4.46 -12.76
CA PRO A 112 -3.69 -3.39 -13.37
C PRO A 112 -2.86 -2.55 -14.35
N LEU A 113 -1.57 -2.37 -14.08
CA LEU A 113 -0.65 -1.64 -14.97
C LEU A 113 -0.42 -2.39 -16.29
N LEU A 114 -0.32 -3.72 -16.22
CA LEU A 114 -0.19 -4.57 -17.39
C LEU A 114 -1.49 -4.62 -18.19
N ALA A 115 -2.64 -4.80 -17.51
CA ALA A 115 -3.95 -4.77 -18.15
C ALA A 115 -4.21 -3.43 -18.87
N ALA A 116 -3.96 -2.31 -18.20
CA ALA A 116 -4.05 -0.98 -18.80
C ALA A 116 -3.11 -0.80 -20.00
N ARG A 117 -1.88 -1.37 -19.93
CA ARG A 117 -0.94 -1.33 -21.06
C ARG A 117 -1.47 -2.11 -22.26
N ILE A 118 -2.01 -3.31 -22.05
CA ILE A 118 -2.59 -4.15 -23.11
C ILE A 118 -3.74 -3.41 -23.80
N LEU A 119 -4.56 -2.73 -23.01
CA LEU A 119 -5.74 -1.99 -23.48
C LEU A 119 -5.43 -0.55 -23.97
N GLY A 120 -4.17 -0.12 -23.94
CA GLY A 120 -3.77 1.22 -24.39
C GLY A 120 -4.25 2.38 -23.50
N ILE A 121 -4.60 2.11 -22.24
CA ILE A 121 -5.14 3.12 -21.31
C ILE A 121 -4.00 3.80 -20.54
N PRO A 122 -4.06 5.14 -20.35
CA PRO A 122 -3.15 5.88 -19.49
C PRO A 122 -3.06 5.26 -18.09
N ARG A 123 -1.83 5.21 -17.55
CA ARG A 123 -1.54 4.50 -16.30
C ARG A 123 -0.66 5.31 -15.36
N ILE A 124 -1.11 5.40 -14.11
CA ILE A 124 -0.44 6.04 -12.99
C ILE A 124 -0.09 4.94 -11.99
N CYS A 125 1.14 4.97 -11.48
CA CYS A 125 1.61 4.02 -10.48
C CYS A 125 1.95 4.77 -9.19
N ILE A 126 1.31 4.42 -8.08
CA ILE A 126 1.68 4.91 -6.75
C ILE A 126 2.61 3.90 -6.10
N LEU A 127 3.79 4.35 -5.66
CA LEU A 127 4.83 3.52 -5.06
C LEU A 127 5.50 4.21 -3.87
N ASN A 128 5.67 3.48 -2.78
CA ASN A 128 6.50 3.88 -1.63
C ASN A 128 7.91 3.28 -1.67
N GLN A 129 8.11 2.19 -2.41
CA GLN A 129 9.38 1.48 -2.48
C GLN A 129 9.67 1.09 -3.93
N PHE A 130 10.80 1.55 -4.47
CA PHE A 130 11.28 1.17 -5.80
C PHE A 130 12.13 -0.09 -5.75
N GLN A 131 12.84 -0.31 -4.64
CA GLN A 131 13.61 -1.52 -4.39
C GLN A 131 12.94 -2.32 -3.28
N VAL A 132 12.50 -3.54 -3.60
CA VAL A 132 12.12 -4.52 -2.58
C VAL A 132 13.40 -5.04 -1.95
N ILE A 133 13.65 -4.67 -0.70
CA ILE A 133 14.78 -5.20 0.07
C ILE A 133 14.34 -6.55 0.63
N ILE A 134 14.97 -7.64 0.19
CA ILE A 134 14.73 -8.98 0.76
C ILE A 134 15.65 -9.15 1.97
N PRO A 135 15.13 -9.16 3.21
CA PRO A 135 15.96 -9.34 4.39
C PRO A 135 16.49 -10.78 4.42
N ARG A 136 17.82 -10.96 4.37
CA ARG A 136 18.47 -12.28 4.41
C ARG A 136 19.30 -12.44 5.68
N LYS A 137 19.05 -13.52 6.44
CA LYS A 137 19.82 -13.90 7.64
C LYS A 137 21.25 -14.40 7.33
N LYS A 138 21.55 -14.88 6.11
CA LYS A 138 22.90 -15.31 5.69
C LYS A 138 23.36 -14.53 4.45
N ARG A 139 24.55 -13.90 4.56
CA ARG A 139 25.12 -12.91 3.61
C ARG A 139 25.65 -13.49 2.30
N PHE A 140 25.74 -14.82 2.19
CA PHE A 140 26.46 -15.52 1.13
C PHE A 140 25.53 -16.32 0.23
N LEU A 141 25.45 -15.91 -1.04
CA LEU A 141 25.31 -16.71 -2.27
C LEU A 141 25.23 -15.68 -3.43
N ARG A 142 26.37 -15.42 -4.11
CA ARG A 142 26.48 -14.38 -5.17
C ARG A 142 25.46 -14.59 -6.30
N LEU A 143 25.18 -15.85 -6.65
CA LEU A 143 24.21 -16.22 -7.69
C LEU A 143 22.77 -15.83 -7.33
N ALA A 144 22.39 -16.00 -6.06
CA ALA A 144 21.08 -15.60 -5.58
C ALA A 144 20.93 -14.07 -5.54
N LYS A 145 22.00 -13.32 -5.26
CA LYS A 145 21.98 -11.85 -5.38
C LYS A 145 21.81 -11.39 -6.84
N PHE A 146 22.40 -12.10 -7.79
CA PHE A 146 22.24 -11.80 -9.21
C PHE A 146 20.81 -12.08 -9.69
N ALA A 147 20.26 -13.25 -9.37
CA ALA A 147 18.87 -13.59 -9.69
C ALA A 147 17.86 -12.60 -9.06
N ASP A 148 18.09 -12.20 -7.80
CA ASP A 148 17.31 -11.16 -7.14
C ASP A 148 17.44 -9.83 -7.90
N SER A 149 18.66 -9.41 -8.26
CA SER A 149 18.89 -8.16 -8.99
C SER A 149 18.17 -8.14 -10.33
N VAL A 150 18.17 -9.25 -11.07
CA VAL A 150 17.43 -9.37 -12.34
C VAL A 150 15.93 -9.27 -12.10
N THR A 151 15.41 -10.01 -11.12
CA THR A 151 13.98 -10.01 -10.77
C THR A 151 13.51 -8.62 -10.33
N LEU A 152 14.27 -7.95 -9.46
CA LEU A 152 14.01 -6.60 -8.99
C LEU A 152 14.08 -5.57 -10.13
N THR A 153 14.99 -5.75 -11.08
CA THR A 153 15.10 -4.89 -12.26
C THR A 153 13.88 -5.03 -13.17
N ILE A 154 13.41 -6.26 -13.40
CA ILE A 154 12.21 -6.53 -14.20
C ILE A 154 10.97 -5.94 -13.52
N ILE A 155 10.79 -6.17 -12.23
CA ILE A 155 9.69 -5.62 -11.43
C ILE A 155 9.72 -4.08 -11.44
N GLY A 156 10.89 -3.49 -11.19
CA GLY A 156 11.07 -2.04 -11.25
C GLY A 156 10.73 -1.47 -12.62
N LYS A 157 11.11 -2.16 -13.71
CA LYS A 157 10.73 -1.78 -15.08
C LYS A 157 9.23 -1.87 -15.31
N MET A 158 8.53 -2.88 -14.76
CA MET A 158 7.08 -2.99 -14.90
C MET A 158 6.34 -1.82 -14.23
N TRP A 159 6.83 -1.38 -13.07
CA TRP A 159 6.26 -0.24 -12.34
C TRP A 159 6.59 1.14 -12.93
N THR A 160 7.67 1.26 -13.71
CA THR A 160 8.16 2.57 -14.20
C THR A 160 7.96 2.79 -15.70
N SER A 161 7.95 1.71 -16.49
CA SER A 161 7.95 1.81 -17.95
C SER A 161 6.60 2.31 -18.49
N GLY A 162 6.62 3.56 -18.97
CA GLY A 162 5.46 4.26 -19.53
C GLY A 162 4.38 4.59 -18.50
N ASN A 163 4.75 4.69 -17.22
CA ASN A 163 3.85 5.09 -16.14
C ASN A 163 4.27 6.47 -15.64
N THR A 164 3.30 7.30 -15.28
CA THR A 164 3.58 8.40 -14.33
C THR A 164 3.65 7.77 -12.93
N VAL A 165 4.79 7.89 -12.26
CA VAL A 165 4.99 7.31 -10.94
C VAL A 165 4.85 8.39 -9.88
N LEU A 166 3.96 8.17 -8.92
CA LEU A 166 3.71 9.06 -7.81
C LEU A 166 4.24 8.43 -6.53
N ILE A 167 5.05 9.18 -5.79
CA ILE A 167 5.63 8.76 -4.53
C ILE A 167 4.99 9.57 -3.41
N PRO A 168 4.28 8.93 -2.46
CA PRO A 168 3.66 9.60 -1.33
C PRO A 168 4.72 9.89 -0.24
N ASP A 169 5.73 10.67 -0.58
CA ASP A 169 6.81 11.11 0.31
C ASP A 169 7.03 12.62 0.09
N PHE A 170 7.69 13.25 1.05
CA PHE A 170 7.94 14.68 1.03
C PHE A 170 8.80 15.09 -0.17
N PRO A 171 8.59 16.30 -0.72
CA PRO A 171 9.45 16.85 -1.75
C PRO A 171 10.88 17.00 -1.25
N SER A 172 11.85 16.93 -2.17
CA SER A 172 13.26 17.20 -1.87
C SER A 172 13.42 18.61 -1.28
N PRO A 173 14.30 18.81 -0.27
CA PRO A 173 15.25 17.87 0.34
C PRO A 173 14.69 17.01 1.50
N TYR A 174 13.39 17.09 1.79
CA TYR A 174 12.78 16.48 2.98
C TYR A 174 12.32 15.03 2.78
N THR A 175 12.58 14.43 1.62
CA THR A 175 12.21 13.05 1.30
C THR A 175 12.78 12.08 2.33
N ILE A 176 11.91 11.31 2.99
CA ILE A 176 12.30 10.43 4.09
C ILE A 176 12.87 9.11 3.56
N CYS A 177 12.22 8.51 2.57
CA CYS A 177 12.52 7.16 2.10
C CYS A 177 13.55 7.10 0.97
N THR A 178 14.48 8.07 0.88
CA THR A 178 15.48 8.15 -0.21
C THR A 178 16.22 6.84 -0.48
N GLY A 179 16.57 6.09 0.57
CA GLY A 179 17.22 4.78 0.49
C GLY A 179 16.39 3.70 -0.23
N ASN A 180 15.05 3.73 -0.07
CA ASN A 180 14.12 2.80 -0.70
C ASN A 180 13.74 3.21 -2.13
N LEU A 181 13.96 4.50 -2.47
CA LEU A 181 13.55 5.07 -3.75
C LEU A 181 14.59 4.88 -4.83
N LYS A 182 15.91 4.99 -4.54
CA LYS A 182 17.06 4.83 -5.47
C LYS A 182 16.70 4.78 -6.97
N ILE A 183 16.07 5.85 -7.45
CA ILE A 183 15.38 5.84 -8.75
C ILE A 183 16.43 5.94 -9.86
N PRO A 184 16.46 4.97 -10.80
CA PRO A 184 17.36 5.06 -11.95
C PRO A 184 17.14 6.36 -12.72
N LYS A 185 18.23 7.01 -13.16
CA LYS A 185 18.18 8.33 -13.82
C LYS A 185 17.19 8.38 -14.99
N SER A 186 17.10 7.30 -15.77
CA SER A 186 16.20 7.17 -16.92
C SER A 186 14.72 7.32 -16.59
N TYR A 187 14.30 6.98 -15.37
CA TYR A 187 12.89 7.04 -14.96
C TYR A 187 12.51 8.32 -14.24
N ARG A 188 13.49 9.08 -13.72
CA ARG A 188 13.24 10.26 -12.87
C ARG A 188 12.27 11.27 -13.46
N LYS A 189 12.31 11.49 -14.78
CA LYS A 189 11.41 12.42 -15.49
C LYS A 189 9.92 12.09 -15.35
N ASN A 190 9.60 10.82 -15.10
CA ASN A 190 8.22 10.35 -14.95
C ASN A 190 7.82 10.20 -13.48
N VAL A 191 8.70 10.53 -12.54
CA VAL A 191 8.45 10.38 -11.11
C VAL A 191 8.11 11.73 -10.48
N ARG A 192 7.08 11.76 -9.64
CA ARG A 192 6.68 12.93 -8.86
C ARG A 192 6.52 12.56 -7.39
N LEU A 193 7.11 13.36 -6.51
CA LEU A 193 6.84 13.33 -5.08
C LEU A 193 5.51 14.08 -4.84
N ILE A 194 4.57 13.44 -4.16
CA ILE A 194 3.20 13.96 -3.93
C ILE A 194 2.79 13.86 -2.45
N GLY A 195 3.73 13.55 -1.56
CA GLY A 195 3.44 13.33 -0.15
C GLY A 195 3.61 14.57 0.73
N PRO A 196 3.09 14.51 1.96
CA PRO A 196 2.26 13.43 2.49
C PRO A 196 0.83 13.49 1.93
N ILE A 197 0.17 12.33 1.85
CA ILE A 197 -1.24 12.24 1.43
C ILE A 197 -2.08 12.17 2.71
N LEU A 198 -2.73 13.28 3.06
CA LEU A 198 -3.54 13.40 4.26
C LEU A 198 -5.00 13.66 3.91
N PRO A 199 -5.96 13.00 4.61
CA PRO A 199 -7.38 13.32 4.46
C PRO A 199 -7.76 14.66 5.10
N VAL A 200 -7.01 15.08 6.13
CA VAL A 200 -7.18 16.32 6.91
C VAL A 200 -5.78 16.87 7.16
N GLN A 201 -5.56 18.16 6.89
CA GLN A 201 -4.28 18.81 7.14
C GLN A 201 -4.11 19.17 8.62
N PRO A 202 -2.87 19.27 9.13
CA PRO A 202 -2.64 19.63 10.54
C PRO A 202 -3.27 20.96 10.95
N ASP A 203 -3.32 21.94 10.05
CA ASP A 203 -3.94 23.25 10.24
C ASP A 203 -5.48 23.22 10.20
N GLU A 204 -6.08 22.12 9.74
CA GLU A 204 -7.52 21.88 9.77
C GLU A 204 -7.97 21.11 11.03
N LEU A 205 -7.05 20.79 11.94
CA LEU A 205 -7.38 20.07 13.17
C LEU A 205 -8.05 20.99 14.20
N PRO A 206 -9.02 20.48 14.99
CA PRO A 206 -9.56 21.18 16.16
C PRO A 206 -8.48 21.42 17.22
N THR A 207 -8.81 22.21 18.26
CA THR A 207 -7.85 22.45 19.35
C THR A 207 -7.56 21.16 20.13
N GLU A 208 -6.48 21.17 20.93
CA GLU A 208 -6.13 20.01 21.76
C GLU A 208 -7.26 19.67 22.74
N GLU A 209 -7.89 20.68 23.35
CA GLU A 209 -8.98 20.51 24.31
C GLU A 209 -10.21 19.86 23.64
N GLU A 210 -10.61 20.35 22.46
CA GLU A 210 -11.72 19.80 21.68
C GLU A 210 -11.44 18.36 21.23
N LEU A 211 -10.20 18.07 20.83
CA LEU A 211 -9.78 16.72 20.45
C LEU A 211 -9.79 15.77 21.65
N ARG A 212 -9.29 16.20 22.81
CA ARG A 212 -9.32 15.42 24.04
C ARG A 212 -10.75 15.10 24.46
N GLU A 213 -11.65 16.09 24.45
CA GLU A 213 -13.07 15.87 24.75
C GLU A 213 -13.71 14.87 23.76
N LYS A 214 -13.52 15.10 22.46
CA LYS A 214 -14.08 14.24 21.40
C LYS A 214 -13.59 12.80 21.48
N LEU A 215 -12.32 12.59 21.84
CA LEU A 215 -11.70 11.28 22.00
C LEU A 215 -11.88 10.69 23.40
N ARG A 216 -12.54 11.43 24.32
CA ARG A 216 -12.74 11.05 25.73
C ARG A 216 -11.43 10.79 26.47
N LEU A 217 -10.44 11.63 26.20
CA LEU A 217 -9.12 11.58 26.83
C LEU A 217 -9.07 12.51 28.05
N PRO A 218 -8.34 12.14 29.12
CA PRO A 218 -8.15 13.00 30.28
C PRO A 218 -7.43 14.29 29.89
N ALA A 219 -7.80 15.41 30.51
CA ALA A 219 -7.19 16.72 30.27
C ALA A 219 -5.85 16.89 31.02
N ASP A 220 -5.70 16.18 32.14
CA ASP A 220 -4.63 16.34 33.12
C ASP A 220 -3.52 15.29 33.04
N LYS A 221 -3.69 14.26 32.19
CA LYS A 221 -2.69 13.21 31.98
C LYS A 221 -2.01 13.30 30.61
N PRO A 222 -0.71 12.96 30.51
CA PRO A 222 -0.08 12.68 29.23
C PRO A 222 -0.72 11.47 28.56
N VAL A 223 -0.91 11.54 27.24
CA VAL A 223 -1.50 10.46 26.45
C VAL A 223 -0.42 9.79 25.60
N ILE A 224 -0.32 8.47 25.72
CA ILE A 224 0.54 7.63 24.88
C ILE A 224 -0.32 6.95 23.83
N PHE A 225 -0.10 7.29 22.57
CA PHE A 225 -0.74 6.61 21.46
C PHE A 225 0.17 5.48 20.93
N ALA A 226 -0.28 4.24 21.06
CA ALA A 226 0.48 3.04 20.71
C ALA A 226 -0.22 2.21 19.60
N PRO A 227 -0.42 2.77 18.39
CA PRO A 227 -1.16 2.09 17.34
C PRO A 227 -0.34 0.95 16.73
N ILE A 228 -0.99 -0.19 16.49
CA ILE A 228 -0.40 -1.28 15.70
C ILE A 228 -1.15 -1.44 14.40
N SER A 229 -0.44 -1.16 13.32
CA SER A 229 -0.90 -1.39 11.96
C SER A 229 -0.25 -2.64 11.36
N GLY A 230 -0.72 -3.06 10.19
CA GLY A 230 -0.20 -4.21 9.47
C GLY A 230 -1.24 -5.30 9.23
N PRO A 231 -0.83 -6.42 8.59
CA PRO A 231 -1.70 -7.55 8.31
C PRO A 231 -2.29 -8.14 9.60
N ILE A 232 -3.50 -8.69 9.50
CA ILE A 232 -4.29 -9.12 10.66
C ILE A 232 -3.50 -10.03 11.62
N ARG A 233 -2.74 -11.00 11.10
CA ARG A 233 -1.98 -11.96 11.93
C ARG A 233 -0.81 -11.31 12.66
N GLU A 234 -0.04 -10.47 11.95
CA GLU A 234 1.12 -9.77 12.51
C GLU A 234 0.67 -8.79 13.59
N ARG A 235 -0.39 -8.03 13.29
CA ARG A 235 -1.03 -7.11 14.24
C ARG A 235 -1.52 -7.85 15.48
N ALA A 236 -2.23 -8.97 15.33
CA ALA A 236 -2.77 -9.72 16.47
C ALA A 236 -1.67 -10.20 17.42
N PHE A 237 -0.54 -10.67 16.88
CA PHE A 237 0.61 -11.09 17.68
C PHE A 237 1.22 -9.93 18.46
N LEU A 238 1.55 -8.82 17.78
CA LEU A 238 2.17 -7.65 18.42
C LEU A 238 1.24 -6.98 19.42
N THR A 239 -0.06 -6.87 19.11
CA THR A 239 -1.08 -6.39 20.05
C THR A 239 -1.13 -7.25 21.31
N GLY A 240 -0.99 -8.58 21.19
CA GLY A 240 -0.93 -9.46 22.36
C GLY A 240 0.26 -9.19 23.27
N ILE A 241 1.42 -8.89 22.71
CA ILE A 241 2.63 -8.51 23.47
C ILE A 241 2.44 -7.15 24.13
N LEU A 242 2.03 -6.15 23.35
CA LEU A 242 1.87 -4.78 23.85
C LEU A 242 0.82 -4.68 24.94
N ARG A 243 -0.31 -5.40 24.82
CA ARG A 243 -1.31 -5.41 25.89
C ARG A 243 -0.75 -5.90 27.21
N LYS A 244 0.14 -6.91 27.22
CA LYS A 244 0.77 -7.38 28.46
C LYS A 244 1.67 -6.31 29.08
N ILE A 245 2.48 -5.65 28.25
CA ILE A 245 3.38 -4.58 28.69
C ILE A 245 2.57 -3.39 29.22
N LEU A 246 1.51 -3.01 28.51
CA LEU A 246 0.74 -1.80 28.80
C LEU A 246 -0.26 -1.99 29.96
N LEU A 247 -0.58 -3.24 30.34
CA LEU A 247 -1.34 -3.53 31.56
C LEU A 247 -0.53 -3.26 32.84
N GLU A 248 0.80 -3.32 32.76
CA GLU A 248 1.72 -3.05 33.87
C GLU A 248 2.28 -1.61 33.81
N PHE A 249 1.73 -0.76 32.93
CA PHE A 249 2.22 0.60 32.72
C PHE A 249 1.75 1.55 33.85
N PRO A 250 2.55 2.58 34.23
CA PRO A 250 2.16 3.51 35.29
C PRO A 250 0.84 4.24 35.01
N GLU A 251 0.00 4.37 36.04
CA GLU A 251 -1.33 5.02 35.97
C GLU A 251 -1.28 6.53 35.71
N ASP A 252 -0.08 7.14 35.78
CA ASP A 252 0.18 8.54 35.44
C ASP A 252 -0.07 8.84 33.95
N TYR A 253 -0.12 7.82 33.11
CA TYR A 253 -0.31 7.94 31.66
C TYR A 253 -1.65 7.35 31.23
N GLU A 254 -2.32 8.01 30.28
CA GLU A 254 -3.41 7.40 29.53
C GLU A 254 -2.85 6.72 28.28
N VAL A 255 -3.09 5.42 28.13
CA VAL A 255 -2.59 4.66 26.98
C VAL A 255 -3.73 4.29 26.02
N VAL A 256 -3.62 4.74 24.78
CA VAL A 256 -4.58 4.44 23.70
C VAL A 256 -3.93 3.54 22.66
N MET A 257 -4.50 2.35 22.45
CA MET A 257 -4.06 1.35 21.46
C MET A 257 -4.98 1.25 20.24
#